data_AF-A0A085BE26-F1
#
_entry.id   AF-A0A085BE26-F1
#
_cell.length_a   1.000
_cell.length_b   1.000
_cell.length_c   1.000
_cell.angle_alpha   90.00
_cell.angle_beta   90.00
_cell.angle_gamma   90.00
#
_symmetry.space_group_name_H-M   'P 1'
#
loop_
_entity.id
_entity.type
_entity.pdbx_description
1 polymer ?
#
loop_
_entity_poly.entity_id
_entity_poly.type
_entity_poly.pdbx_seq_one_letter_code
_entity_poly.pdbx_strand_id
1 'polypeptide(L)'
;MKNFFNEINDDISVIEGNKKELIVFMSSEDMSSFLQLLQLNKQINNRTLITLNSDSNSKKFLNGYKKYDGKMFLCLSGDRTGNAITRKILSEFHRKNIKDVRQLYGISENKNQNGGLSEVSENSTNNAELDALISKYKGQKLNNDQVVEAVSAACFVSDNHKINLKENLSITDDSNADYWKKELLSYQKTIDLHKAQVQEVIENLAQKGIDVTQIEYQTKTTEDKIAELDKELEKLPETKENLIAKYKIEKQNHSNNFKTDFKSERAAENKIIFKLDMEASFTSQKPENLSIYSDLMREEENYENSYPGKRR
;
A
#
# COMPACT_ATOMS: atom_id res chain seq x y z
N MET A 1 11.46 -36.22 -43.57
CA MET A 1 12.35 -35.46 -42.68
C MET A 1 12.80 -34.22 -43.46
N LYS A 2 12.02 -33.11 -43.38
CA LYS A 2 12.36 -31.87 -44.08
C LYS A 2 13.26 -31.05 -43.16
N ASN A 3 14.52 -30.92 -43.54
CA ASN A 3 15.45 -29.96 -42.95
C ASN A 3 14.88 -28.56 -43.18
N PHE A 4 14.39 -27.93 -42.13
CA PHE A 4 14.23 -26.48 -42.10
C PHE A 4 15.62 -25.88 -41.91
N PHE A 5 16.36 -25.74 -43.01
CA PHE A 5 17.40 -24.72 -43.05
C PHE A 5 16.66 -23.39 -42.90
N ASN A 6 16.75 -22.77 -41.73
CA ASN A 6 16.53 -21.34 -41.60
C ASN A 6 17.51 -20.68 -42.57
N GLU A 7 17.02 -20.18 -43.70
CA GLU A 7 17.80 -19.22 -44.48
C GLU A 7 18.11 -18.05 -43.54
N ILE A 8 19.37 -17.93 -43.15
CA ILE A 8 19.85 -16.77 -42.41
C ILE A 8 19.71 -15.60 -43.39
N ASN A 9 18.60 -14.87 -43.30
CA ASN A 9 18.37 -13.70 -44.10
C ASN A 9 19.24 -12.56 -43.54
N ASP A 10 20.48 -12.53 -43.99
CA ASP A 10 21.48 -11.53 -43.64
C ASP A 10 21.18 -10.15 -44.25
N ASP A 11 20.06 -9.95 -44.94
CA ASP A 11 19.67 -8.64 -45.49
C ASP A 11 18.70 -7.89 -44.58
N ILE A 12 18.50 -6.59 -44.86
CA ILE A 12 17.62 -5.73 -44.04
C ILE A 12 16.18 -6.25 -44.10
N SER A 13 15.56 -6.47 -42.94
CA SER A 13 14.13 -6.77 -42.84
C SER A 13 13.32 -5.51 -42.59
N VAL A 14 12.17 -5.38 -43.26
CA VAL A 14 11.27 -4.22 -43.14
C VAL A 14 9.85 -4.70 -42.92
N ILE A 15 9.20 -4.18 -41.87
CA ILE A 15 7.76 -4.32 -41.62
C ILE A 15 7.14 -2.95 -41.81
N GLU A 16 6.33 -2.79 -42.85
CA GLU A 16 5.73 -1.50 -43.18
C GLU A 16 4.67 -1.08 -42.16
N GLY A 17 4.71 0.19 -41.77
CA GLY A 17 3.70 0.83 -40.92
C GLY A 17 2.97 1.94 -41.65
N ASN A 18 1.86 2.38 -41.07
CA ASN A 18 0.98 3.39 -41.68
C ASN A 18 1.44 4.84 -41.42
N LYS A 19 2.37 5.06 -40.47
CA LYS A 19 2.89 6.39 -40.12
C LYS A 19 4.22 6.66 -40.82
N LYS A 20 4.50 7.95 -41.09
CA LYS A 20 5.83 8.45 -41.49
C LYS A 20 6.83 8.46 -40.30
N GLU A 21 6.88 7.36 -39.58
CA GLU A 21 7.79 7.12 -38.46
C GLU A 21 8.41 5.73 -38.64
N LEU A 22 9.74 5.64 -38.53
CA LEU A 22 10.45 4.37 -38.54
C LEU A 22 11.26 4.18 -37.27
N ILE A 23 11.44 2.92 -36.87
CA ILE A 23 12.33 2.52 -35.79
C ILE A 23 13.29 1.44 -36.29
N VAL A 24 14.56 1.56 -35.89
CA VAL A 24 15.64 0.69 -36.37
C VAL A 24 16.17 -0.16 -35.22
N PHE A 25 16.23 -1.47 -35.44
CA PHE A 25 16.74 -2.49 -34.51
C PHE A 25 17.96 -3.20 -35.07
N MET A 26 18.77 -3.77 -34.18
CA MET A 26 19.92 -4.58 -34.57
C MET A 26 19.47 -5.98 -34.98
N SER A 27 18.78 -6.68 -34.08
CA SER A 27 18.34 -8.06 -34.26
C SER A 27 16.82 -8.18 -34.40
N SER A 28 16.38 -9.30 -34.99
CA SER A 28 14.96 -9.64 -35.06
C SER A 28 14.37 -9.93 -33.67
N GLU A 29 15.21 -10.38 -32.73
CA GLU A 29 14.87 -10.56 -31.32
C GLU A 29 14.49 -9.23 -30.67
N ASP A 30 15.30 -8.18 -30.84
CA ASP A 30 15.00 -6.83 -30.32
C ASP A 30 13.67 -6.30 -30.89
N MET A 31 13.43 -6.51 -32.18
CA MET A 31 12.18 -6.13 -32.84
C MET A 31 10.98 -6.90 -32.25
N SER A 32 11.14 -8.20 -31.99
CA SER A 32 10.10 -9.05 -31.39
C SER A 32 9.75 -8.58 -29.97
N SER A 33 10.76 -8.29 -29.15
CA SER A 33 10.56 -7.76 -27.79
C SER A 33 9.89 -6.39 -27.80
N PHE A 34 10.22 -5.53 -28.78
CA PHE A 34 9.50 -4.27 -28.97
C PHE A 34 8.01 -4.48 -29.29
N LEU A 35 7.69 -5.42 -30.20
CA LEU A 35 6.31 -5.75 -30.54
C LEU A 35 5.54 -6.32 -29.35
N GLN A 36 6.17 -7.17 -28.56
CA GLN A 36 5.61 -7.72 -27.32
C GLN A 36 5.33 -6.60 -26.31
N LEU A 37 6.28 -5.68 -26.11
CA LEU A 37 6.11 -4.53 -25.22
C LEU A 37 4.92 -3.65 -25.66
N LEU A 38 4.70 -3.46 -26.96
CA LEU A 38 3.52 -2.74 -27.45
C LEU A 38 2.22 -3.48 -27.15
N GLN A 39 2.18 -4.81 -27.36
CA GLN A 39 1.00 -5.63 -27.05
C GLN A 39 0.66 -5.58 -25.56
N LEU A 40 1.67 -5.69 -24.67
CA LEU A 40 1.49 -5.59 -23.22
C LEU A 40 0.91 -4.23 -22.81
N ASN A 41 1.34 -3.15 -23.47
CA ASN A 41 0.81 -1.81 -23.24
C ASN A 41 -0.51 -1.52 -23.98
N LYS A 42 -1.14 -2.53 -24.60
CA LYS A 42 -2.36 -2.40 -25.42
C LYS A 42 -2.22 -1.37 -26.55
N GLN A 43 -1.01 -1.24 -27.08
CA GLN A 43 -0.69 -0.32 -28.17
C GLN A 43 -0.56 -1.10 -29.49
N ILE A 44 -1.09 -0.53 -30.56
CA ILE A 44 -0.95 -1.08 -31.90
C ILE A 44 0.25 -0.42 -32.58
N ASN A 45 1.17 -1.23 -33.11
CA ASN A 45 2.27 -0.70 -33.90
C ASN A 45 1.73 -0.09 -35.20
N ASN A 46 2.05 1.18 -35.43
CA ASN A 46 1.73 1.88 -36.67
C ASN A 46 2.99 2.44 -37.36
N ARG A 47 4.17 2.13 -36.83
CA ARG A 47 5.47 2.60 -37.33
C ARG A 47 6.12 1.52 -38.19
N THR A 48 6.92 1.94 -39.16
CA THR A 48 7.74 1.01 -39.95
C THR A 48 8.87 0.48 -39.08
N LEU A 49 8.97 -0.85 -38.94
CA LEU A 49 10.06 -1.49 -38.19
C LEU A 49 11.13 -1.94 -39.18
N ILE A 50 12.38 -1.60 -38.90
CA ILE A 50 13.52 -1.98 -39.72
C ILE A 50 14.51 -2.73 -38.85
N THR A 51 14.92 -3.91 -39.30
CA THR A 51 15.93 -4.72 -38.62
C THR A 51 17.16 -4.84 -39.50
N LEU A 52 18.32 -4.50 -38.94
CA LEU A 52 19.57 -4.51 -39.70
C LEU A 52 20.11 -5.92 -39.90
N ASN A 53 19.87 -6.86 -38.97
CA ASN A 53 20.36 -8.25 -38.94
C ASN A 53 21.90 -8.40 -38.86
N SER A 54 22.67 -7.46 -39.42
CA SER A 54 24.12 -7.41 -39.42
C SER A 54 24.62 -5.96 -39.40
N ASP A 55 25.77 -5.73 -38.76
CA ASP A 55 26.49 -4.45 -38.74
C ASP A 55 26.89 -3.96 -40.15
N SER A 56 27.15 -4.91 -41.06
CA SER A 56 27.48 -4.67 -42.46
C SER A 56 26.35 -3.95 -43.22
N ASN A 57 25.09 -4.17 -42.82
CA ASN A 57 23.91 -3.56 -43.44
C ASN A 57 23.70 -2.10 -43.04
N SER A 58 24.44 -1.58 -42.05
CA SER A 58 24.39 -0.16 -41.70
C SER A 58 24.63 0.75 -42.91
N LYS A 59 25.53 0.38 -43.83
CA LYS A 59 25.79 1.15 -45.07
C LYS A 59 24.60 1.10 -46.04
N LYS A 60 23.98 -0.08 -46.19
CA LYS A 60 22.78 -0.25 -47.05
C LYS A 60 21.64 0.60 -46.52
N PHE A 61 21.42 0.60 -45.20
CA PHE A 61 20.43 1.43 -44.53
C PHE A 61 20.67 2.93 -44.78
N LEU A 62 21.90 3.41 -44.55
CA LEU A 62 22.26 4.81 -44.79
C LEU A 62 21.96 5.25 -46.24
N ASN A 63 22.27 4.40 -47.22
CA ASN A 63 22.03 4.70 -48.64
C ASN A 63 20.55 4.66 -49.00
N GLY A 64 19.81 3.64 -48.54
CA GLY A 64 18.39 3.45 -48.84
C GLY A 64 17.50 4.53 -48.22
N TYR A 65 17.82 4.98 -47.01
CA TYR A 65 17.01 5.93 -46.24
C TYR A 65 17.57 7.36 -46.25
N LYS A 66 18.56 7.66 -47.09
CA LYS A 66 19.19 8.99 -47.20
C LYS A 66 18.21 10.12 -47.52
N LYS A 67 17.08 9.83 -48.19
CA LYS A 67 16.06 10.82 -48.55
C LYS A 67 14.77 10.73 -47.73
N TYR A 68 14.75 9.92 -46.67
CA TYR A 68 13.56 9.78 -45.83
C TYR A 68 13.21 11.12 -45.15
N ASP A 69 11.94 11.51 -45.25
CA ASP A 69 11.37 12.77 -44.77
C ASP A 69 10.69 12.64 -43.39
N GLY A 70 10.44 11.40 -42.94
CA GLY A 70 9.76 11.10 -41.67
C GLY A 70 10.65 11.13 -40.43
N LYS A 71 10.08 10.74 -39.28
CA LYS A 71 10.83 10.61 -38.02
C LYS A 71 11.51 9.26 -37.92
N MET A 72 12.75 9.25 -37.43
CA MET A 72 13.56 8.05 -37.28
C MET A 72 13.90 7.85 -35.80
N PHE A 73 13.64 6.66 -35.28
CA PHE A 73 14.00 6.27 -33.91
C PHE A 73 15.08 5.17 -33.98
N LEU A 74 16.18 5.36 -33.26
CA LEU A 74 17.26 4.38 -33.20
C LEU A 74 17.15 3.61 -31.90
N CYS A 75 16.90 2.31 -32.00
CA CYS A 75 16.84 1.36 -30.90
C CYS A 75 17.83 0.21 -31.18
N LEU A 76 19.09 0.57 -31.38
CA LEU A 76 20.18 -0.38 -31.60
C LEU A 76 20.70 -0.91 -30.26
N SER A 77 21.51 -1.96 -30.32
CA SER A 77 22.20 -2.52 -29.16
C SER A 77 23.09 -1.49 -28.46
N GLY A 78 23.23 -1.63 -27.14
CA GLY A 78 24.06 -0.80 -26.26
C GLY A 78 25.53 -1.21 -26.22
N ASP A 79 25.91 -2.21 -27.02
CA ASP A 79 27.26 -2.73 -27.14
C ASP A 79 28.18 -1.78 -27.94
N ARG A 80 29.48 -2.09 -27.96
CA ARG A 80 30.48 -1.28 -28.69
C ARG A 80 30.13 -1.12 -30.17
N THR A 81 29.58 -2.16 -30.81
CA THR A 81 29.23 -2.15 -32.23
C THR A 81 27.97 -1.31 -32.48
N GLY A 82 26.91 -1.52 -31.71
CA GLY A 82 25.68 -0.74 -31.77
C GLY A 82 25.91 0.75 -31.46
N ASN A 83 26.79 1.06 -30.50
CA ASN A 83 27.22 2.43 -30.21
C ASN A 83 27.98 3.07 -31.38
N ALA A 84 28.82 2.33 -32.08
CA ALA A 84 29.53 2.83 -33.26
C ALA A 84 28.56 3.10 -34.42
N ILE A 85 27.63 2.18 -34.68
CA ILE A 85 26.62 2.32 -35.74
C ILE A 85 25.66 3.48 -35.44
N THR A 86 25.19 3.58 -34.19
CA THR A 86 24.30 4.68 -33.77
C THR A 86 24.96 6.03 -34.02
N ARG A 87 26.22 6.19 -33.58
CA ARG A 87 26.99 7.43 -33.82
C ARG A 87 27.16 7.73 -35.30
N LYS A 88 27.45 6.71 -36.11
CA LYS A 88 27.58 6.84 -37.56
C LYS A 88 26.28 7.26 -38.24
N ILE A 89 25.14 6.71 -37.83
CA ILE A 89 23.84 7.10 -38.39
C ILE A 89 23.49 8.52 -37.97
N LEU A 90 23.70 8.89 -36.71
CA LEU A 90 23.47 10.25 -36.23
C LEU A 90 24.38 11.27 -36.94
N SER A 91 25.63 10.90 -37.27
CA SER A 91 26.53 11.78 -38.01
C SER A 91 26.13 12.02 -39.46
N GLU A 92 25.60 11.00 -40.14
CA GLU A 92 25.18 11.11 -41.54
C GLU A 92 23.83 11.83 -41.70
N PHE A 93 22.97 11.77 -40.68
CA PHE A 93 21.61 12.34 -40.70
C PHE A 93 21.50 13.74 -40.06
N HIS A 94 22.61 14.50 -40.01
CA HIS A 94 22.67 15.84 -39.41
C HIS A 94 21.46 16.72 -39.81
N ARG A 95 20.68 17.17 -38.80
CA ARG A 95 19.46 18.01 -38.89
C ARG A 95 18.14 17.34 -39.31
N LYS A 96 18.07 16.00 -39.36
CA LYS A 96 16.80 15.28 -39.60
C LYS A 96 16.12 14.90 -38.29
N ASN A 97 14.83 14.55 -38.35
CA ASN A 97 14.01 14.10 -37.22
C ASN A 97 14.45 12.72 -36.68
N ILE A 98 15.74 12.55 -36.37
CA ILE A 98 16.32 11.32 -35.85
C ILE A 98 16.52 11.44 -34.33
N LYS A 99 16.11 10.42 -33.60
CA LYS A 99 16.24 10.34 -32.13
C LYS A 99 16.83 9.00 -31.72
N ASP A 100 17.81 9.05 -30.83
CA ASP A 100 18.26 7.87 -30.10
C ASP A 100 17.27 7.61 -28.95
N VAL A 101 16.61 6.45 -28.97
CA VAL A 101 15.62 6.06 -27.95
C VAL A 101 16.15 5.02 -26.97
N ARG A 102 17.41 4.61 -27.11
CA ARG A 102 18.03 3.57 -26.27
C ARG A 102 17.97 3.90 -24.78
N GLN A 103 18.17 5.17 -24.43
CA GLN A 103 18.05 5.64 -23.04
C GLN A 103 16.64 5.47 -22.46
N LEU A 104 15.57 5.54 -23.28
CA LEU A 104 14.20 5.34 -22.81
C LEU A 104 13.95 3.89 -22.37
N TYR A 105 14.68 2.95 -22.97
CA TYR A 105 14.59 1.52 -22.69
C TYR A 105 15.75 1.03 -21.80
N GLY A 106 16.51 1.93 -21.17
CA GLY A 106 17.64 1.55 -20.31
C GLY A 106 18.82 0.88 -21.03
N ILE A 107 18.86 0.95 -22.36
CA ILE A 107 19.91 0.34 -23.17
C ILE A 107 21.18 1.21 -23.10
N SER A 108 22.24 0.68 -22.49
CA SER A 108 23.53 1.37 -22.34
C SER A 108 24.71 0.38 -22.20
N GLU A 109 25.94 0.88 -22.33
CA GLU A 109 27.17 0.08 -22.31
C GLU A 109 27.56 -0.44 -20.91
N ASN A 110 26.79 -0.13 -19.86
CA ASN A 110 27.18 -0.43 -18.47
C ASN A 110 26.62 -1.77 -17.95
N LYS A 111 27.55 -2.71 -17.74
CA LYS A 111 27.47 -4.04 -17.07
C LYS A 111 26.97 -5.22 -17.93
N ASN A 112 27.93 -6.06 -18.32
CA ASN A 112 27.87 -7.53 -18.48
C ASN A 112 26.54 -8.11 -19.00
N GLN A 113 26.16 -7.85 -20.25
CA GLN A 113 25.24 -8.61 -21.10
C GLN A 113 25.08 -7.89 -22.46
N ASN A 114 24.52 -8.52 -23.50
CA ASN A 114 24.64 -8.10 -24.90
C ASN A 114 23.88 -6.82 -25.28
N GLY A 115 23.26 -6.13 -24.31
CA GLY A 115 22.81 -4.75 -24.42
C GLY A 115 21.65 -4.56 -25.40
N GLY A 116 20.89 -5.63 -25.68
CA GLY A 116 19.72 -5.62 -26.54
C GLY A 116 18.44 -5.21 -25.80
N LEU A 117 17.39 -4.91 -26.56
CA LEU A 117 16.04 -4.69 -26.02
C LEU A 117 15.42 -6.00 -25.53
N SER A 118 15.82 -7.14 -26.11
CA SER A 118 15.36 -8.47 -25.68
C SER A 118 15.69 -8.77 -24.21
N GLU A 119 16.91 -8.46 -23.78
CA GLU A 119 17.34 -8.65 -22.39
C GLU A 119 16.59 -7.73 -21.41
N VAL A 120 16.23 -6.51 -21.82
CA VAL A 120 15.48 -5.58 -20.97
C VAL A 120 14.05 -6.08 -20.74
N SER A 121 13.41 -6.62 -21.79
CA SER A 121 12.04 -7.13 -21.70
C SER A 121 11.91 -8.40 -20.87
N GLU A 122 12.93 -9.25 -20.82
CA GLU A 122 12.92 -10.48 -20.01
C GLU A 122 12.95 -10.20 -18.50
N ASN A 123 13.45 -9.04 -18.08
CA ASN A 123 13.58 -8.67 -16.67
C ASN A 123 12.42 -7.80 -16.14
N SER A 124 11.57 -7.24 -17.01
CA SER A 124 10.45 -6.39 -16.58
C SER A 124 9.17 -7.21 -16.46
N THR A 125 8.84 -7.61 -15.24
CA THR A 125 7.49 -8.02 -14.88
C THR A 125 6.59 -6.79 -14.85
N ASN A 126 5.37 -6.86 -15.40
CA ASN A 126 4.39 -5.75 -15.37
C ASN A 126 3.92 -5.36 -13.94
N ASN A 127 4.61 -5.82 -12.91
CA ASN A 127 4.43 -5.46 -11.52
C ASN A 127 5.66 -4.66 -11.06
N ALA A 128 5.50 -3.33 -11.00
CA ALA A 128 6.55 -2.41 -10.57
C ALA A 128 7.12 -2.74 -9.18
N GLU A 129 6.32 -3.34 -8.30
CA GLU A 129 6.79 -3.80 -6.99
C GLU A 129 7.73 -5.00 -7.13
N LEU A 130 7.37 -5.96 -7.99
CA LEU A 130 8.17 -7.15 -8.21
C LEU A 130 9.49 -6.82 -8.93
N ASP A 131 9.47 -5.92 -9.91
CA ASP A 131 10.67 -5.43 -10.59
C ASP A 131 11.64 -4.72 -9.65
N ALA A 132 11.11 -3.96 -8.70
CA ALA A 132 11.89 -3.32 -7.65
C ALA A 132 12.54 -4.38 -6.73
N LEU A 133 11.81 -5.43 -6.34
CA LEU A 133 12.36 -6.53 -5.54
C LEU A 133 13.40 -7.35 -6.29
N ILE A 134 13.15 -7.67 -7.57
CA ILE A 134 14.11 -8.37 -8.44
C ILE A 134 15.39 -7.56 -8.53
N SER A 135 15.30 -6.26 -8.83
CA SER A 135 16.46 -5.37 -8.91
C SER A 135 17.22 -5.26 -7.59
N LYS A 136 16.48 -5.21 -6.46
CA LYS A 136 17.05 -5.11 -5.11
C LYS A 136 17.80 -6.36 -4.69
N TYR A 137 17.30 -7.54 -5.05
CA TYR A 137 17.81 -8.82 -4.56
C TYR A 137 18.60 -9.63 -5.60
N LYS A 138 18.75 -9.13 -6.84
CA LYS A 138 19.53 -9.80 -7.88
C LYS A 138 20.97 -10.05 -7.42
N GLY A 139 21.41 -11.30 -7.50
CA GLY A 139 22.76 -11.73 -7.13
C GLY A 139 23.03 -11.83 -5.63
N GLN A 140 21.99 -11.71 -4.78
CA GLN A 140 22.10 -11.86 -3.33
C GLN A 140 21.45 -13.16 -2.86
N LYS A 141 21.95 -13.71 -1.75
CA LYS A 141 21.29 -14.82 -1.06
C LYS A 141 20.12 -14.25 -0.25
N LEU A 142 18.90 -14.62 -0.62
CA LEU A 142 17.67 -14.21 0.06
C LEU A 142 17.55 -14.88 1.44
N ASN A 143 17.06 -14.14 2.43
CA ASN A 143 16.61 -14.68 3.71
C ASN A 143 15.10 -15.02 3.69
N ASN A 144 14.59 -15.68 4.73
CA ASN A 144 13.19 -16.12 4.77
C ASN A 144 12.19 -14.97 4.64
N ASP A 145 12.44 -13.84 5.29
CA ASP A 145 11.54 -12.68 5.25
C ASP A 145 11.48 -12.07 3.84
N GLN A 146 12.62 -12.00 3.15
CA GLN A 146 12.72 -11.53 1.78
C GLN A 146 12.06 -12.49 0.79
N VAL A 147 12.15 -13.81 1.04
CA VAL A 147 11.42 -14.81 0.26
C VAL A 147 9.91 -14.62 0.45
N VAL A 148 9.44 -14.38 1.67
CA VAL A 148 8.03 -14.10 1.94
C VAL A 148 7.57 -12.84 1.21
N GLU A 149 8.35 -11.76 1.23
CA GLU A 149 8.06 -10.52 0.53
C GLU A 149 7.91 -10.76 -0.99
N ALA A 150 8.88 -11.44 -1.60
CA ALA A 150 8.87 -11.74 -3.03
C ALA A 150 7.71 -12.67 -3.44
N VAL A 151 7.45 -13.73 -2.65
CA VAL A 151 6.35 -14.67 -2.89
C VAL A 151 5.00 -13.97 -2.75
N SER A 152 4.83 -13.09 -1.77
CA SER A 152 3.58 -12.32 -1.59
C SER A 152 3.37 -11.31 -2.72
N ALA A 153 4.45 -10.76 -3.27
CA ALA A 153 4.38 -9.87 -4.42
C ALA A 153 4.00 -10.61 -5.70
N ALA A 154 4.44 -11.87 -5.88
CA ALA A 154 4.24 -12.66 -7.09
C ALA A 154 2.97 -13.53 -7.06
N CYS A 155 2.54 -14.00 -5.89
CA CYS A 155 1.48 -14.98 -5.73
C CYS A 155 0.36 -14.47 -4.82
N PHE A 156 -0.84 -15.02 -4.99
CA PHE A 156 -1.97 -14.82 -4.08
C PHE A 156 -2.70 -16.13 -3.81
N VAL A 157 -3.33 -16.22 -2.63
CA VAL A 157 -4.19 -17.36 -2.27
C VAL A 157 -5.60 -17.03 -2.71
N SER A 158 -6.18 -17.86 -3.58
CA SER A 158 -7.59 -17.72 -3.99
C SER A 158 -8.54 -18.39 -3.00
N ASP A 159 -9.83 -18.10 -3.11
CA ASP A 159 -10.88 -18.59 -2.19
C ASP A 159 -10.93 -20.12 -2.06
N ASN A 160 -10.50 -20.84 -3.09
CA ASN A 160 -10.40 -22.31 -3.08
C ASN A 160 -9.11 -22.84 -2.42
N HIS A 161 -8.38 -21.98 -1.69
CA HIS A 161 -7.12 -22.27 -1.00
C HIS A 161 -5.98 -22.70 -1.93
N LYS A 162 -6.05 -22.39 -3.22
CA LYS A 162 -4.94 -22.56 -4.17
C LYS A 162 -4.11 -21.29 -4.31
N ILE A 163 -2.81 -21.49 -4.48
CA ILE A 163 -1.85 -20.42 -4.79
C ILE A 163 -1.91 -20.16 -6.30
N ASN A 164 -2.17 -18.92 -6.70
CA ASN A 164 -2.17 -18.47 -8.08
C ASN A 164 -1.12 -17.36 -8.26
N LEU A 165 -0.56 -17.27 -9.46
CA LEU A 165 0.36 -16.20 -9.84
C LEU A 165 -0.43 -14.95 -10.23
N LYS A 166 0.09 -13.75 -9.93
CA LYS A 166 -0.48 -12.50 -10.45
C LYS A 166 -0.42 -12.46 -11.99
N GLU A 167 -1.36 -11.72 -12.58
CA GLU A 167 -1.50 -11.62 -14.04
C GLU A 167 -0.17 -11.21 -14.71
N ASN A 168 0.14 -11.84 -15.84
CA ASN A 168 1.36 -11.64 -16.65
C ASN A 168 2.66 -12.24 -16.09
N LEU A 169 2.59 -13.10 -15.07
CA LEU A 169 3.71 -13.93 -14.64
C LEU A 169 3.67 -15.28 -15.34
N SER A 170 4.70 -15.61 -16.12
CA SER A 170 4.94 -16.95 -16.65
C SER A 170 6.18 -17.54 -15.99
N ILE A 171 6.04 -18.72 -15.39
CA ILE A 171 7.20 -19.50 -14.95
C ILE A 171 7.91 -19.98 -16.22
N THR A 172 9.11 -19.47 -16.46
CA THR A 172 9.97 -19.94 -17.56
C THR A 172 10.76 -21.15 -17.08
N ASP A 173 10.82 -22.19 -17.92
CA ASP A 173 11.69 -23.34 -17.69
C ASP A 173 13.15 -22.93 -17.97
N ASP A 174 13.81 -22.34 -16.97
CA ASP A 174 15.26 -22.13 -16.99
C ASP A 174 15.99 -23.48 -16.88
N SER A 175 17.23 -23.53 -17.38
CA SER A 175 18.15 -24.67 -17.35
C SER A 175 18.38 -25.26 -15.94
N ASN A 176 18.00 -24.55 -14.88
CA ASN A 176 18.09 -25.02 -13.48
C ASN A 176 16.80 -25.65 -12.93
N ALA A 177 15.72 -25.77 -13.72
CA ALA A 177 14.44 -26.33 -13.25
C ALA A 177 14.60 -27.76 -12.71
N ASP A 178 15.39 -28.60 -13.36
CA ASP A 178 15.63 -29.99 -12.95
C ASP A 178 16.39 -30.11 -11.63
N TYR A 179 17.29 -29.16 -11.33
CA TYR A 179 18.01 -29.11 -10.06
C TYR A 179 17.04 -28.83 -8.92
N TRP A 180 16.24 -27.76 -9.05
CA TRP A 180 15.25 -27.38 -8.04
C TRP A 180 14.16 -28.43 -7.88
N LYS A 181 13.76 -29.13 -8.94
CA LYS A 181 12.78 -30.23 -8.85
C LYS A 181 13.26 -31.38 -7.97
N LYS A 182 14.54 -31.76 -8.06
CA LYS A 182 15.14 -32.80 -7.20
C LYS A 182 15.28 -32.32 -5.76
N GLU A 183 15.72 -31.09 -5.59
CA GLU A 183 15.96 -30.50 -4.27
C GLU A 183 14.63 -30.27 -3.51
N LEU A 184 13.60 -29.78 -4.19
CA LEU A 184 12.26 -29.57 -3.62
C LEU A 184 11.61 -30.89 -3.23
N LEU A 185 11.83 -31.96 -4.01
CA LEU A 185 11.42 -33.31 -3.62
C LEU A 185 12.15 -33.80 -2.37
N SER A 186 13.43 -33.45 -2.20
CA SER A 186 14.20 -33.75 -0.98
C SER A 186 13.62 -33.02 0.23
N TYR A 187 13.42 -31.71 0.15
CA TYR A 187 12.81 -30.92 1.22
C TYR A 187 11.41 -31.41 1.57
N GLN A 188 10.58 -31.75 0.57
CA GLN A 188 9.26 -32.30 0.81
C GLN A 188 9.32 -33.59 1.62
N LYS A 189 10.21 -34.53 1.26
CA LYS A 189 10.42 -35.76 2.04
C LYS A 189 10.85 -35.46 3.48
N THR A 190 11.73 -34.48 3.67
CA THR A 190 12.16 -34.05 4.99
C THR A 190 11.01 -33.42 5.80
N ILE A 191 10.17 -32.59 5.17
CA ILE A 191 8.99 -32.01 5.81
C ILE A 191 8.00 -33.10 6.22
N ASP A 192 7.74 -34.07 5.33
CA ASP A 192 6.80 -35.16 5.60
C ASP A 192 7.34 -36.08 6.71
N LEU A 193 8.65 -36.30 6.77
CA LEU A 193 9.30 -37.01 7.88
C LEU A 193 9.11 -36.25 9.21
N HIS A 194 9.38 -34.94 9.25
CA HIS A 194 9.20 -34.15 10.47
C HIS A 194 7.73 -34.07 10.88
N LYS A 195 6.79 -33.98 9.95
CA LYS A 195 5.34 -34.05 10.24
C LYS A 195 4.99 -35.39 10.89
N ALA A 196 5.52 -36.49 10.39
CA ALA A 196 5.32 -37.81 11.00
C ALA A 196 5.91 -37.88 12.41
N GLN A 197 7.10 -37.33 12.64
CA GLN A 197 7.71 -37.27 13.98
C GLN A 197 6.89 -36.42 14.96
N VAL A 198 6.37 -35.26 14.52
CA VAL A 198 5.47 -34.44 15.35
C VAL A 198 4.21 -35.22 15.69
N GLN A 199 3.63 -35.92 14.72
CA GLN A 199 2.45 -36.76 14.95
C GLN A 199 2.72 -37.88 15.96
N GLU A 200 3.88 -38.54 15.86
CA GLU A 200 4.31 -39.57 16.81
C GLU A 200 4.47 -39.00 18.23
N VAL A 201 5.04 -37.81 18.38
CA VAL A 201 5.14 -37.13 19.68
C VAL A 201 3.75 -36.79 20.24
N ILE A 202 2.83 -36.32 19.39
CA ILE A 202 1.44 -36.04 19.78
C ILE A 202 0.77 -37.33 20.28
N GLU A 203 0.93 -38.45 19.57
CA GLU A 203 0.40 -39.75 19.98
C GLU A 203 1.00 -40.23 21.31
N ASN A 204 2.31 -40.10 21.48
CA ASN A 204 2.99 -40.44 22.73
C ASN A 204 2.52 -39.57 23.91
N LEU A 205 2.25 -38.28 23.68
CA LEU A 205 1.70 -37.38 24.68
C LEU A 205 0.24 -37.74 25.01
N ALA A 206 -0.56 -38.09 23.99
CA ALA A 206 -1.93 -38.57 24.17
C ALA A 206 -1.98 -39.87 24.99
N GLN A 207 -1.07 -40.82 24.75
CA GLN A 207 -0.93 -42.04 25.54
C GLN A 207 -0.56 -41.75 27.01
N LYS A 208 0.17 -40.66 27.27
CA LYS A 208 0.47 -40.16 28.62
C LYS A 208 -0.67 -39.33 29.23
N GLY A 209 -1.81 -39.23 28.56
CA GLY A 209 -3.00 -38.52 29.03
C GLY A 209 -2.99 -37.01 28.78
N ILE A 210 -2.12 -36.51 27.89
CA ILE A 210 -2.02 -35.09 27.53
C ILE A 210 -2.73 -34.87 26.19
N ASP A 211 -3.84 -34.13 26.22
CA ASP A 211 -4.58 -33.74 25.01
C ASP A 211 -4.02 -32.44 24.42
N VAL A 212 -3.16 -32.57 23.41
CA VAL A 212 -2.52 -31.45 22.71
C VAL A 212 -3.56 -30.54 22.04
N THR A 213 -4.68 -31.08 21.56
CA THR A 213 -5.73 -30.29 20.89
C THR A 213 -6.46 -29.37 21.86
N GLN A 214 -6.67 -29.84 23.10
CA GLN A 214 -7.25 -29.03 24.16
C GLN A 214 -6.30 -27.92 24.60
N ILE A 215 -4.99 -28.19 24.65
CA ILE A 215 -3.96 -27.18 24.99
C ILE A 215 -3.90 -26.10 23.92
N GLU A 216 -3.91 -26.46 22.64
CA GLU A 216 -3.94 -25.49 21.53
C GLU A 216 -5.21 -24.62 21.59
N TYR A 217 -6.38 -25.23 21.80
CA TYR A 217 -7.63 -24.49 21.96
C TYR A 217 -7.58 -23.51 23.13
N GLN A 218 -7.11 -23.97 24.30
CA GLN A 218 -6.95 -23.10 25.47
C GLN A 218 -6.00 -21.94 25.19
N THR A 219 -4.85 -22.21 24.56
CA THR A 219 -3.85 -21.19 24.21
C THR A 219 -4.45 -20.13 23.28
N LYS A 220 -5.20 -20.55 22.25
CA LYS A 220 -5.90 -19.63 21.35
C LYS A 220 -6.94 -18.78 22.09
N THR A 221 -7.76 -19.39 22.94
CA THR A 221 -8.75 -18.62 23.71
C THR A 221 -8.13 -17.65 24.71
N THR A 222 -6.95 -17.96 25.26
CA THR A 222 -6.21 -17.03 26.12
C THR A 222 -5.58 -15.90 25.33
N GLU A 223 -5.06 -16.18 24.13
CA GLU A 223 -4.50 -15.17 23.23
C GLU A 223 -5.58 -14.18 22.76
N ASP A 224 -6.75 -14.68 22.36
CA ASP A 224 -7.90 -13.85 21.97
C ASP A 224 -8.36 -12.93 23.14
N LYS A 225 -8.40 -13.46 24.36
CA LYS A 225 -8.75 -12.67 25.57
C LYS A 225 -7.71 -11.60 25.89
N ILE A 226 -6.43 -11.89 25.69
CA ILE A 226 -5.35 -10.92 25.89
C ILE A 226 -5.50 -9.79 24.87
N ALA A 227 -5.73 -10.11 23.60
CA ALA A 227 -5.94 -9.11 22.55
C ALA A 227 -7.17 -8.21 22.82
N GLU A 228 -8.25 -8.78 23.37
CA GLU A 228 -9.42 -8.01 23.81
C GLU A 228 -9.08 -7.06 24.96
N LEU A 229 -8.37 -7.54 25.99
CA LEU A 229 -7.94 -6.73 27.13
C LEU A 229 -6.98 -5.60 26.69
N ASP A 230 -6.05 -5.84 25.78
CA ASP A 230 -5.15 -4.82 25.25
C ASP A 230 -5.92 -3.68 24.56
N LYS A 231 -6.98 -4.01 23.83
CA LYS A 231 -7.87 -3.01 23.20
C LYS A 231 -8.67 -2.20 24.22
N GLU A 232 -9.02 -2.79 25.36
CA GLU A 232 -9.64 -2.05 26.48
C GLU A 232 -8.63 -1.14 27.17
N LEU A 233 -7.39 -1.60 27.36
CA LEU A 233 -6.30 -0.82 27.94
C LEU A 233 -5.97 0.42 27.10
N GLU A 234 -6.03 0.31 25.77
CA GLU A 234 -5.78 1.43 24.85
C GLU A 234 -6.81 2.58 25.01
N LYS A 235 -8.04 2.28 25.46
CA LYS A 235 -9.12 3.27 25.66
C LYS A 235 -9.10 3.93 27.04
N LEU A 236 -8.31 3.43 27.99
CA LEU A 236 -8.22 3.98 29.34
C LEU A 236 -7.74 5.44 29.42
N PRO A 237 -6.77 5.90 28.60
CA PRO A 237 -6.37 7.30 28.59
C PRO A 237 -7.52 8.23 28.21
N GLU A 238 -8.28 7.90 27.16
CA GLU A 238 -9.42 8.70 26.69
C GLU A 238 -10.53 8.76 27.74
N THR A 239 -10.86 7.63 28.37
CA THR A 239 -11.87 7.61 29.45
C THR A 239 -11.44 8.45 30.66
N LYS A 240 -10.15 8.41 31.02
CA LYS A 240 -9.58 9.26 32.06
C LYS A 240 -9.67 10.75 31.70
N GLU A 241 -9.33 11.13 30.47
CA GLU A 241 -9.45 12.52 30.00
C GLU A 241 -10.90 13.00 30.02
N ASN A 242 -11.84 12.17 29.57
CA ASN A 242 -13.28 12.45 29.61
C ASN A 242 -13.79 12.66 31.05
N LEU A 243 -13.35 11.83 32.00
CA LEU A 243 -13.67 12.00 33.42
C LEU A 243 -13.10 13.29 34.01
N ILE A 244 -11.84 13.61 33.68
CA ILE A 244 -11.20 14.86 34.13
C ILE A 244 -11.94 16.07 33.55
N ALA A 245 -12.33 16.03 32.27
CA ALA A 245 -13.10 17.08 31.63
C ALA A 245 -14.47 17.26 32.31
N LYS A 246 -15.20 16.17 32.54
CA LYS A 246 -16.49 16.19 33.25
C LYS A 246 -16.36 16.80 34.64
N TYR A 247 -15.35 16.40 35.41
CA TYR A 247 -15.09 16.94 36.74
C TYR A 247 -14.75 18.44 36.72
N LYS A 248 -13.93 18.90 35.75
CA LYS A 248 -13.61 20.32 35.58
C LYS A 248 -14.86 21.15 35.29
N ILE A 249 -15.72 20.66 34.39
CA ILE A 249 -17.00 21.31 34.05
C ILE A 249 -17.90 21.39 35.28
N GLU A 250 -18.07 20.28 36.01
CA GLU A 250 -18.89 20.23 37.21
C GLU A 250 -18.39 21.18 38.30
N LYS A 251 -17.07 21.23 38.51
CA LYS A 251 -16.43 22.17 39.44
C LYS A 251 -16.61 23.64 39.02
N GLN A 252 -16.54 23.93 37.73
CA GLN A 252 -16.75 25.27 37.20
C GLN A 252 -18.22 25.70 37.33
N ASN A 253 -19.17 24.80 37.03
CA ASN A 253 -20.60 25.03 37.23
C ASN A 253 -20.93 25.28 38.71
N HIS A 254 -20.36 24.48 39.60
CA HIS A 254 -20.50 24.69 41.04
C HIS A 254 -19.94 26.07 41.46
N SER A 255 -18.75 26.45 40.98
CA SER A 255 -18.19 27.77 41.27
C SER A 255 -19.03 28.92 40.69
N ASN A 256 -19.63 28.74 39.52
CA ASN A 256 -20.52 29.75 38.92
C ASN A 256 -21.78 29.92 39.76
N ASN A 257 -22.42 28.83 40.21
CA ASN A 257 -23.59 28.87 41.10
C ASN A 257 -23.29 29.58 42.43
N PHE A 258 -22.07 29.47 42.95
CA PHE A 258 -21.65 30.19 44.16
C PHE A 258 -21.34 31.68 43.91
N LYS A 259 -21.04 32.08 42.67
CA LYS A 259 -20.77 33.46 42.28
C LYS A 259 -22.01 34.22 41.80
N THR A 260 -23.12 33.53 41.58
CA THR A 260 -24.40 34.16 41.25
C THR A 260 -24.86 34.97 42.46
N ASP A 261 -24.74 36.31 42.38
CA ASP A 261 -25.22 37.19 43.43
C ASP A 261 -26.75 37.29 43.36
N PHE A 262 -27.42 36.36 44.04
CA PHE A 262 -28.88 36.33 44.15
C PHE A 262 -29.47 37.64 44.69
N LYS A 263 -28.72 38.44 45.46
CA LYS A 263 -29.21 39.74 45.93
C LYS A 263 -29.26 40.75 44.79
N SER A 264 -28.28 40.74 43.90
CA SER A 264 -28.27 41.62 42.72
C SER A 264 -29.36 41.25 41.71
N GLU A 265 -29.59 39.95 41.45
CA GLU A 265 -30.68 39.47 40.59
C GLU A 265 -32.04 39.77 41.20
N ARG A 266 -32.25 39.46 42.50
CA ARG A 266 -33.49 39.80 43.22
C ARG A 266 -33.71 41.31 43.27
N ALA A 267 -32.66 42.13 43.39
CA ALA A 267 -32.80 43.58 43.36
C ALA A 267 -33.22 44.10 41.98
N ALA A 268 -32.71 43.50 40.90
CA ALA A 268 -33.11 43.82 39.53
C ALA A 268 -34.55 43.36 39.25
N GLU A 269 -34.91 42.12 39.63
CA GLU A 269 -36.28 41.60 39.56
C GLU A 269 -37.24 42.46 40.38
N ASN A 270 -36.93 42.74 41.65
CA ASN A 270 -37.75 43.59 42.49
C ASN A 270 -37.89 44.99 41.90
N LYS A 271 -36.84 45.57 41.30
CA LYS A 271 -36.94 46.88 40.64
C LYS A 271 -37.90 46.88 39.44
N ILE A 272 -37.97 45.76 38.72
CA ILE A 272 -38.92 45.57 37.61
C ILE A 272 -40.32 45.32 38.17
N ILE A 273 -40.48 44.42 39.13
CA ILE A 273 -41.76 44.09 39.77
C ILE A 273 -42.35 45.34 40.43
N PHE A 274 -41.60 46.09 41.23
CA PHE A 274 -42.10 47.32 41.86
C PHE A 274 -42.41 48.44 40.87
N LYS A 275 -41.73 48.51 39.72
CA LYS A 275 -42.12 49.45 38.66
C LYS A 275 -43.46 49.04 38.03
N LEU A 276 -43.63 47.76 37.73
CA LEU A 276 -44.88 47.21 37.21
C LEU A 276 -46.02 47.33 38.23
N ASP A 277 -45.74 47.14 39.52
CA ASP A 277 -46.69 47.32 40.62
C ASP A 277 -47.01 48.80 40.86
N MET A 278 -46.06 49.73 40.66
CA MET A 278 -46.36 51.16 40.68
C MET A 278 -47.30 51.54 39.53
N GLU A 279 -47.04 51.03 38.32
CA GLU A 279 -47.90 51.24 37.16
C GLU A 279 -49.30 50.59 37.36
N ALA A 280 -49.39 49.47 38.08
CA ALA A 280 -50.66 48.83 38.46
C ALA A 280 -51.38 49.54 39.63
N SER A 281 -50.67 50.05 40.63
CA SER A 281 -51.24 50.65 41.85
C SER A 281 -51.71 52.10 41.70
N PHE A 282 -51.38 52.79 40.60
CA PHE A 282 -52.11 54.00 40.19
C PHE A 282 -53.55 53.71 39.74
N THR A 283 -53.97 52.44 39.63
CA THR A 283 -55.31 52.05 39.14
C THR A 283 -56.21 51.30 40.11
N SER A 284 -55.85 51.10 41.39
CA SER A 284 -56.81 50.52 42.35
C SER A 284 -56.53 50.74 43.83
N GLN A 285 -57.62 50.99 44.56
CA GLN A 285 -57.69 51.41 45.97
C GLN A 285 -57.37 50.26 46.96
N LYS A 286 -56.78 50.62 48.11
CA LYS A 286 -56.36 49.79 49.27
C LYS A 286 -57.56 49.14 50.01
N PRO A 287 -57.43 47.96 50.68
CA PRO A 287 -57.24 47.96 52.16
C PRO A 287 -56.48 46.72 52.75
N GLU A 288 -55.67 46.89 53.80
CA GLU A 288 -55.86 46.45 55.22
C GLU A 288 -55.78 44.94 55.52
N ASN A 289 -54.58 44.45 55.86
CA ASN A 289 -54.42 43.38 56.88
C ASN A 289 -52.94 43.29 57.34
N LEU A 290 -52.57 44.03 58.39
CA LEU A 290 -51.22 43.99 59.00
C LEU A 290 -51.22 43.34 60.40
N SER A 291 -52.30 42.67 60.81
CA SER A 291 -52.51 42.18 62.17
C SER A 291 -52.05 40.75 62.43
N ILE A 292 -51.61 40.00 61.41
CA ILE A 292 -51.36 38.54 61.54
C ILE A 292 -49.88 38.23 61.87
N TYR A 293 -48.97 39.20 61.73
CA TYR A 293 -47.52 38.96 61.85
C TYR A 293 -46.97 38.94 63.28
N SER A 294 -47.73 39.36 64.29
CA SER A 294 -47.23 39.46 65.67
C SER A 294 -47.37 38.19 66.51
N ASP A 295 -48.22 37.24 66.11
CA ASP A 295 -48.57 36.08 66.97
C ASP A 295 -47.69 34.84 66.72
N LEU A 296 -46.98 34.76 65.59
CA LEU A 296 -46.06 33.65 65.28
C LEU A 296 -44.69 33.74 65.99
N MET A 297 -44.34 34.89 66.56
CA MET A 297 -43.03 35.12 67.20
C MET A 297 -43.00 34.76 68.69
N ARG A 298 -44.05 34.12 69.25
CA ARG A 298 -44.16 33.81 70.69
C ARG A 298 -44.09 32.31 71.03
N GLU A 299 -44.03 31.42 70.04
CA GLU A 299 -44.02 29.96 70.27
C GLU A 299 -42.64 29.28 70.09
N GLU A 300 -41.61 29.95 69.55
CA GLU A 300 -40.30 29.31 69.30
C GLU A 300 -39.29 29.38 70.47
N GLU A 301 -39.58 30.08 71.58
CA GLU A 301 -38.65 30.18 72.73
C GLU A 301 -38.62 28.93 73.66
N ASN A 302 -39.36 27.86 73.38
CA ASN A 302 -39.56 26.75 74.35
C ASN A 302 -39.06 25.35 73.95
N TYR A 303 -38.18 25.20 72.94
CA TYR A 303 -37.63 23.88 72.57
C TYR A 303 -36.10 23.78 72.47
N GLU A 304 -35.34 24.74 73.03
CA GLU A 304 -33.89 24.57 73.28
C GLU A 304 -33.61 24.15 74.74
N ASN A 305 -33.98 22.93 75.14
CA ASN A 305 -33.47 22.30 76.37
C ASN A 305 -33.60 20.76 76.33
N SER A 306 -32.85 20.11 75.44
CA SER A 306 -32.42 18.71 75.62
C SER A 306 -31.30 18.34 74.63
N TYR A 307 -30.07 18.75 74.94
CA TYR A 307 -28.82 18.12 74.46
C TYR A 307 -28.70 16.71 75.10
N PRO A 308 -27.96 15.71 74.54
CA PRO A 308 -26.55 15.81 74.11
C PRO A 308 -26.22 14.96 72.85
N GLY A 309 -25.09 15.09 72.16
CA GLY A 309 -23.75 15.43 72.61
C GLY A 309 -22.84 14.19 72.64
N LYS A 310 -22.20 13.93 71.49
CA LYS A 310 -20.84 13.41 71.28
C LYS A 310 -20.47 11.95 71.62
N ARG A 311 -20.07 11.26 70.52
CA ARG A 311 -18.80 10.57 70.26
C ARG A 311 -18.34 9.45 71.21
N ARG A 312 -18.21 8.26 70.65
CA ARG A 312 -16.90 7.61 70.41
C ARG A 312 -16.93 6.88 69.08
#